data_AF-A0A522D9V2-F1
#
_entry.id   AF-A0A522D9V2-F1
#
_cell.length_a   1.000
_cell.length_b   1.000
_cell.length_c   1.000
_cell.angle_alpha   90.00
_cell.angle_beta   90.00
_cell.angle_gamma   90.00
#
_symmetry.space_group_name_H-M   'P 1'
#
loop_
_entity.id
_entity.type
_entity.pdbx_description
1 polymer ?
#
loop_
_entity_poly.entity_id
_entity_poly.type
_entity_poly.pdbx_seq_one_letter_code
_entity_poly.pdbx_strand_id
1 'polypeptide(L)' 'MIIHINRPSSTRFIARVRSVGCRKYKLLGKPTKSYEAAVVRMARTFAKFHHYKRGDVLIVADYYEPQQLVEIKR' A
#
# COMPACT_ATOMS: atom_id res chain seq x y z
N MET A 1 -9.82 -17.82 5.70
CA MET A 1 -10.84 -17.25 4.80
C MET A 1 -10.13 -16.81 3.53
N ILE A 2 -10.25 -17.59 2.46
CA ILE A 2 -9.61 -17.32 1.16
C ILE A 2 -10.74 -17.01 0.19
N ILE A 3 -10.74 -15.81 -0.36
CA ILE A 3 -11.67 -15.38 -1.40
C ILE A 3 -10.92 -15.54 -2.72
N HIS A 4 -11.42 -16.39 -3.61
CA HIS A 4 -10.98 -16.49 -5.00
C HIS A 4 -11.77 -15.49 -5.86
N ILE A 5 -11.08 -14.65 -6.63
CA ILE A 5 -11.68 -13.82 -7.69
C ILE A 5 -10.84 -14.01 -8.95
N ASN A 6 -11.46 -14.46 -10.04
CA ASN A 6 -10.83 -14.71 -11.33
C ASN A 6 -10.71 -13.42 -12.18
N ARG A 7 -9.45 -13.02 -12.47
CA ARG A 7 -8.87 -12.26 -13.64
C ARG A 7 -9.43 -10.87 -14.01
N PRO A 8 -8.63 -9.88 -14.52
CA PRO A 8 -7.47 -10.00 -15.45
C PRO A 8 -6.17 -9.28 -14.98
N SER A 9 -4.99 -9.68 -15.52
CA SER A 9 -3.66 -9.04 -15.36
C SER A 9 -3.51 -8.19 -14.08
N SER A 10 -3.71 -8.84 -12.95
CA SER A 10 -4.24 -8.29 -11.69
C SER A 10 -3.26 -7.53 -10.83
N THR A 11 -2.19 -7.00 -11.45
CA THR A 11 -1.23 -6.18 -10.75
C THR A 11 -1.93 -4.95 -10.18
N ARG A 12 -2.08 -4.92 -8.85
CA ARG A 12 -2.64 -3.82 -8.09
C ARG A 12 -1.58 -3.27 -7.16
N PHE A 13 -1.66 -1.96 -6.94
CA PHE A 13 -0.79 -1.26 -6.01
C PHE A 13 -1.60 -0.87 -4.78
N ILE A 14 -1.03 -1.14 -3.61
CA ILE A 14 -1.64 -0.86 -2.33
C ILE A 14 -0.67 0.01 -1.54
N ALA A 15 -1.11 1.21 -1.20
CA ALA A 15 -0.40 2.06 -0.25
C ALA A 15 -0.88 1.76 1.17
N ARG A 16 0.05 1.64 2.12
CA ARG A 16 -0.27 1.47 3.53
C ARG A 16 0.72 2.24 4.41
N VAL A 17 0.30 2.58 5.62
CA VAL A 17 1.08 3.41 6.55
C VAL A 17 0.98 2.91 7.98
N ARG A 18 1.96 3.28 8.80
CA ARG A 18 2.07 2.86 10.19
C ARG A 18 2.63 3.99 11.05
N SER A 19 2.03 4.17 12.22
CA SER A 19 2.46 5.11 13.25
C SER A 19 3.57 4.53 14.14
N VAL A 20 4.22 5.39 14.93
CA VAL A 20 5.17 4.95 15.97
C VAL A 20 4.49 3.99 16.94
N GLY A 21 5.18 2.92 17.32
CA GLY A 21 4.69 1.95 18.32
C GLY A 21 3.58 0.99 17.84
N CYS A 22 2.84 1.32 16.79
CA CYS A 22 1.84 0.41 16.21
C CYS A 22 2.53 -0.70 15.43
N ARG A 23 2.12 -1.97 15.54
CA ARG A 23 2.64 -3.06 14.67
C ARG A 23 1.88 -3.17 13.34
N LYS A 24 0.59 -2.81 13.35
CA LYS A 24 -0.32 -2.98 12.21
C LYS A 24 -0.19 -1.83 11.22
N TYR A 25 -0.23 -2.16 9.93
CA TYR A 25 -0.34 -1.18 8.86
C TYR A 25 -1.80 -0.86 8.59
N LYS A 26 -2.07 0.41 8.31
CA LYS A 26 -3.37 0.93 7.85
C LYS A 26 -3.33 1.12 6.35
N LEU A 27 -4.30 0.52 5.65
CA LEU A 27 -4.45 0.68 4.20
C LEU A 27 -4.93 2.09 3.84
N LEU A 28 -4.33 2.68 2.81
CA LEU A 28 -4.71 3.96 2.25
C LEU A 28 -5.66 3.75 1.06
N GLY A 29 -6.92 3.43 1.36
CA GLY A 29 -7.98 3.27 0.37
C GLY A 29 -7.90 1.96 -0.42
N LYS A 30 -8.67 1.90 -1.52
CA LYS A 30 -8.78 0.70 -2.37
C LYS A 30 -7.53 0.50 -3.24
N PRO A 31 -7.16 -0.76 -3.58
CA PRO A 31 -6.08 -1.07 -4.50
C PRO A 31 -6.24 -0.42 -5.87
N THR A 32 -5.16 0.14 -6.42
CA THR A 32 -5.15 0.88 -7.70
C THR A 32 -4.43 0.10 -8.79
N LYS A 33 -4.73 0.34 -10.07
CA LYS A 33 -3.92 -0.22 -11.18
C LYS A 33 -2.69 0.64 -11.51
N SER A 34 -2.63 1.87 -11.00
CA SER A 34 -1.50 2.79 -11.18
C SER A 34 -0.66 2.84 -9.91
N TYR A 35 0.65 2.63 -10.09
CA TYR A 35 1.67 2.74 -9.05
C TYR A 35 1.81 4.19 -8.55
N GLU A 36 1.89 5.16 -9.47
CA GLU A 36 2.00 6.58 -9.15
C GLU A 36 0.83 7.06 -8.29
N ALA A 37 -0.39 6.61 -8.60
CA ALA A 37 -1.57 6.95 -7.82
C ALA A 37 -1.46 6.44 -6.36
N ALA A 38 -0.84 5.27 -6.14
CA ALA A 38 -0.60 4.73 -4.80
C ALA A 38 0.48 5.52 -4.06
N VAL A 39 1.60 5.85 -4.73
CA VAL A 39 2.68 6.67 -4.16
C VAL A 39 2.18 8.06 -3.78
N VAL A 40 1.45 8.74 -4.67
CA VAL A 40 0.89 10.07 -4.40
C VAL A 40 -0.06 10.01 -3.21
N ARG A 41 -0.89 8.97 -3.11
CA ARG A 41 -1.79 8.79 -1.96
C ARG A 41 -1.04 8.60 -0.64
N MET A 42 0.05 7.83 -0.66
CA MET A 42 0.94 7.66 0.48
C MET A 42 1.60 8.98 0.87
N ALA A 43 2.23 9.67 -0.09
CA ALA A 43 2.92 10.94 0.14
C ALA A 43 1.97 12.02 0.69
N ARG A 44 0.75 12.14 0.13
CA ARG A 44 -0.29 13.04 0.64
C ARG A 44 -0.68 12.72 2.09
N THR A 45 -0.76 11.44 2.44
CA THR A 45 -1.08 11.03 3.82
C THR A 45 0.05 11.40 4.77
N PHE A 46 1.31 11.20 4.37
CA PHE A 46 2.49 11.60 5.14
C PHE A 46 2.61 13.10 5.33
N ALA A 47 2.27 13.88 4.30
CA ALA A 47 2.24 15.33 4.38
C ALA A 47 1.12 15.84 5.30
N LYS A 48 -0.07 15.21 5.24
CA LYS A 48 -1.24 15.60 6.04
C LYS A 48 -1.17 15.18 7.50
N PHE A 49 -0.55 14.04 7.80
CA PHE A 49 -0.58 13.42 9.12
C PHE A 49 0.83 13.08 9.61
N HIS A 50 1.32 13.88 10.57
CA HIS A 50 2.71 13.78 11.06
C HIS A 50 2.98 12.60 11.99
N HIS A 51 1.95 11.92 12.50
CA HIS A 51 2.09 10.79 13.41
C HIS A 51 2.46 9.48 12.69
N TYR A 52 2.30 9.41 11.36
CA TYR A 52 2.79 8.29 10.58
C TYR A 52 4.30 8.43 10.32
N LYS A 53 5.02 7.33 10.53
CA LYS A 53 6.49 7.29 10.39
C LYS A 53 6.98 6.33 9.34
N ARG A 54 6.18 5.34 8.98
CA ARG A 54 6.52 4.35 7.96
C ARG A 54 5.38 4.18 6.97
N GLY A 55 5.70 4.19 5.69
CA GLY A 55 4.76 3.99 4.61
C GLY A 55 5.37 3.12 3.55
N ASP A 56 4.55 2.31 2.91
CA ASP A 56 5.00 1.42 1.86
C ASP A 56 3.92 1.24 0.79
N VAL A 57 4.41 1.02 -0.43
CA VAL A 57 3.59 0.65 -1.58
C VAL A 57 3.93 -0.77 -1.95
N LEU A 58 2.92 -1.63 -1.89
CA LEU A 58 3.00 -3.01 -2.32
C LEU A 58 2.46 -3.16 -3.73
N ILE A 59 3.10 -4.02 -4.51
CA ILE A 59 2.52 -4.64 -5.69
C ILE A 59 1.89 -5.96 -5.28
N VAL A 60 0.65 -6.18 -5.68
CA VAL A 60 -0.11 -7.41 -5.44
C VAL A 60 -0.52 -7.96 -6.79
N ALA A 61 -0.19 -9.22 -7.05
CA ALA A 61 -0.62 -9.95 -8.24
C ALA A 61 -1.19 -11.30 -7.80
N ASP A 62 -2.18 -11.83 -8.53
CA ASP A 62 -2.97 -12.99 -8.05
C ASP A 62 -2.15 -14.24 -7.74
N TYR A 63 -1.00 -14.42 -8.39
CA TYR A 63 -0.16 -15.62 -8.28
C TYR A 63 1.22 -15.35 -7.68
N TYR A 64 1.46 -14.13 -7.19
CA TYR A 64 2.74 -13.74 -6.62
C TYR A 64 2.54 -13.18 -5.22
N GLU A 65 3.52 -13.43 -4.35
CA GLU A 65 3.54 -12.79 -3.05
C GLU A 65 3.59 -11.26 -3.20
N PRO A 66 2.88 -10.51 -2.36
CA PRO A 66 2.96 -9.06 -2.37
C PRO A 66 4.40 -8.59 -2.18
N GLN A 67 4.93 -7.87 -3.16
CA GLN A 67 6.28 -7.31 -3.07
C GLN A 67 6.21 -5.85 -2.66
N GLN A 68 7.15 -5.43 -1.81
CA GLN A 68 7.28 -4.02 -1.46
C GLN A 68 8.10 -3.32 -2.53
N LEU A 69 7.49 -2.35 -3.22
CA LEU A 69 8.16 -1.59 -4.27
C LEU A 69 8.82 -0.33 -3.73
N VAL A 70 8.15 0.35 -2.81
CA VAL A 70 8.67 1.58 -2.19
C VAL A 70 8.42 1.59 -0.72
N GLU A 71 9.37 2.19 -0.01
CA GLU A 71 9.26 2.52 1.38
C GLU A 71 9.60 3.99 1.63
N ILE A 72 8.87 4.62 2.55
CA ILE A 72 9.21 5.93 3.10
C ILE A 72 9.30 5.81 4.62
N LYS A 73 10.39 6.34 5.17
CA LYS A 73 10.63 6.45 6.62
C LYS A 73 10.83 7.93 6.99
N ARG A 74 10.32 8.32 8.16
CA ARG A 74 10.44 9.65 8.77
C ARG A 74 10.74 9.54 10.26
#